data_AF-A0A8T2VNI6-F1
#
_entry.id   AF-A0A8T2VNI6-F1
#
_cell.length_a   1.000
_cell.length_b   1.000
_cell.length_c   1.000
_cell.angle_alpha   90.00
_cell.angle_beta   90.00
_cell.angle_gamma   90.00
#
_symmetry.space_group_name_H-M   'P 1'
#
loop_
_entity.id
_entity.type
_entity.pdbx_description
1 polymer ?
#
loop_
_entity_poly.entity_id
_entity_poly.type
_entity_poly.pdbx_seq_one_letter_code
_entity_poly.pdbx_strand_id
1 'polypeptide(L)'
;MAEKSELAELVPEAKYIEDVAAFVQDRPVDEVLAEIRETLQRYSYVLQEVVQKRQRLTIKEPEIRKCLDSVDLLIHQREAGAESTLVDFSLSDQVYARAKLRDVDSVGLWLGAGIMVEYSLEEAKNLLENQLEGCRAQLSASQTDFDYARDQVTTTEVSLARVYNYDVEKRKKAKEGAQ
;
A
#
# COMPACT_ATOMS: atom_id res chain seq x y z
N MET A 1 21.80 5.23 14.45
CA MET A 1 22.04 5.27 12.99
C MET A 1 20.69 5.01 12.36
N ALA A 2 20.06 6.06 11.81
CA ALA A 2 18.71 5.95 11.26
C ALA A 2 18.76 5.08 10.00
N GLU A 3 17.93 4.02 9.95
CA GLU A 3 17.55 3.40 8.68
C GLU A 3 17.10 4.53 7.77
N LYS A 4 17.91 4.85 6.76
CA LYS A 4 17.43 5.65 5.64
C LYS A 4 16.25 4.87 5.08
N SER A 5 15.05 5.46 5.15
CA SER A 5 13.86 4.89 4.55
C SER A 5 14.20 4.51 3.11
N GLU A 6 14.07 3.23 2.74
CA GLU A 6 14.34 2.73 1.37
C GLU A 6 13.57 3.54 0.32
N LEU A 7 12.41 4.08 0.72
CA LEU A 7 11.60 4.97 -0.10
C LEU A 7 12.28 6.32 -0.39
N ALA A 8 13.04 6.88 0.56
CA ALA A 8 13.75 8.15 0.38
C ALA A 8 14.95 8.03 -0.59
N GLU A 9 15.48 6.82 -0.80
CA GLU A 9 16.50 6.57 -1.83
C GLU A 9 15.87 6.46 -3.23
N LEU A 10 14.68 5.86 -3.32
CA LEU A 10 13.93 5.71 -4.58
C LEU A 10 13.17 6.98 -4.99
N VAL A 11 12.74 7.76 -4.01
CA VAL A 11 12.02 9.02 -4.15
C VAL A 11 12.71 10.10 -3.32
N PRO A 12 13.81 10.69 -3.82
CA PRO A 12 14.43 11.82 -3.15
C PRO A 12 13.48 13.01 -3.02
N GLU A 13 13.73 13.86 -2.02
CA GLU A 13 12.95 15.08 -1.81
C GLU A 13 12.99 15.98 -3.06
N ALA A 14 11.81 16.22 -3.62
CA ALA A 14 11.58 17.07 -4.77
C ALA A 14 11.83 18.53 -4.37
N LYS A 15 12.75 19.18 -5.08
CA LYS A 15 13.02 20.60 -4.87
C LYS A 15 11.94 21.42 -5.55
N TYR A 16 11.24 22.23 -4.75
CA TYR A 16 10.32 23.22 -5.28
C TYR A 16 11.09 24.36 -5.94
N ILE A 17 10.78 24.65 -7.21
CA ILE A 17 11.47 25.70 -7.98
C ILE A 17 10.70 27.02 -7.82
N GLU A 18 11.19 27.90 -6.94
CA GLU A 18 10.66 29.25 -6.77
C GLU A 18 11.07 30.18 -7.92
N ASP A 19 12.36 30.29 -8.19
CA ASP A 19 12.92 31.06 -9.30
C ASP A 19 13.32 30.14 -10.46
N VAL A 20 12.46 30.09 -11.47
CA VAL A 20 12.64 29.26 -12.66
C VAL A 20 13.81 29.76 -13.51
N ALA A 21 14.04 31.07 -13.57
CA ALA A 21 15.12 31.65 -14.37
C ALA A 21 16.49 31.29 -13.77
N ALA A 22 16.62 31.35 -12.44
CA ALA A 22 17.82 30.93 -11.73
C ALA A 22 18.07 29.41 -11.77
N PHE A 23 17.02 28.60 -11.97
CA PHE A 23 17.12 27.15 -12.05
C PHE A 23 17.46 26.63 -13.45
N VAL A 24 16.90 27.25 -14.49
CA VAL A 24 17.21 26.92 -15.89
C VAL A 24 18.59 27.45 -16.27
N GLN A 25 18.97 28.64 -15.78
CA GLN A 25 20.25 29.30 -16.10
C GLN A 25 20.47 29.36 -17.62
N ASP A 26 21.67 29.00 -18.08
CA ASP A 26 22.06 28.94 -19.48
C ASP A 26 21.78 27.56 -20.14
N ARG A 27 21.17 26.62 -19.41
CA ARG A 27 20.84 25.30 -19.97
C ARG A 27 19.68 25.42 -20.96
N PRO A 28 19.66 24.61 -22.03
CA PRO A 28 18.50 24.54 -22.90
C PRO A 28 17.29 24.03 -22.12
N VAL A 29 16.18 24.77 -22.21
CA VAL A 29 14.98 24.51 -21.40
C VAL A 29 14.42 23.11 -21.67
N ASP A 30 14.56 22.61 -22.90
CA ASP A 30 14.13 21.27 -23.28
C ASP A 30 14.88 20.16 -22.51
N GLU A 31 16.18 20.34 -22.20
CA GLU A 31 16.94 19.38 -21.37
C GLU A 31 16.44 19.40 -19.93
N VAL A 32 16.20 20.60 -19.37
CA VAL A 32 15.67 20.74 -18.00
C VAL A 32 14.28 20.12 -17.88
N LEU A 33 13.42 20.30 -18.89
CA LEU A 33 12.11 19.65 -18.95
C LEU A 33 12.23 18.13 -19.05
N ALA A 34 13.22 17.60 -19.78
CA ALA A 34 13.47 16.17 -19.88
C ALA A 34 13.91 15.57 -18.53
N GLU A 35 14.83 16.21 -17.81
CA GLU A 35 15.28 15.79 -16.47
C GLU A 35 14.13 15.71 -15.46
N ILE A 36 13.26 16.74 -15.45
CA ILE A 36 12.10 16.77 -14.53
C ILE A 36 11.08 15.70 -14.91
N ARG A 37 10.86 15.43 -16.21
CA ARG A 37 9.97 14.36 -16.67
C ARG A 37 10.48 12.98 -16.29
N GLU A 38 11.78 12.74 -16.43
CA GLU A 38 12.41 11.47 -16.01
C GLU A 38 12.24 11.24 -14.51
N THR A 39 12.49 12.29 -13.71
CA THR A 39 12.29 12.26 -12.26
C THR A 39 10.83 11.97 -11.90
N LEU A 40 9.89 12.67 -12.56
CA LEU A 40 8.45 12.47 -12.36
C LEU A 40 8.05 11.02 -12.70
N GLN A 41 8.52 10.49 -13.82
CA GLN A 41 8.22 9.12 -14.24
C GLN A 41 8.71 8.09 -13.19
N ARG A 42 9.91 8.29 -12.64
CA ARG A 42 10.43 7.45 -11.55
C ARG A 42 9.54 7.53 -10.31
N TYR A 43 9.12 8.73 -9.91
CA TYR A 43 8.27 8.90 -8.72
C TYR A 43 6.88 8.30 -8.90
N SER A 44 6.28 8.48 -10.08
CA SER A 44 4.99 7.85 -10.42
C SER A 44 5.08 6.33 -10.40
N TYR A 45 6.18 5.75 -10.86
CA TYR A 45 6.40 4.30 -10.80
C TYR A 45 6.44 3.80 -9.35
N VAL A 46 7.22 4.46 -8.48
CA VAL A 46 7.30 4.09 -7.06
C VAL A 46 5.94 4.27 -6.37
N LEU A 47 5.23 5.36 -6.65
CA LEU A 47 3.88 5.59 -6.12
C LEU A 47 2.91 4.46 -6.52
N GLN A 48 2.98 3.99 -7.76
CA GLN A 48 2.16 2.88 -8.24
C GLN A 48 2.45 1.58 -7.47
N GLU A 49 3.73 1.28 -7.21
CA GLU A 49 4.12 0.11 -6.41
C GLU A 49 3.59 0.19 -4.97
N VAL A 50 3.68 1.36 -4.34
CA VAL A 50 3.13 1.60 -3.00
C VAL A 50 1.60 1.44 -3.00
N VAL A 51 0.91 1.96 -4.01
CA VAL A 51 -0.56 1.81 -4.14
C VAL A 51 -0.94 0.33 -4.26
N GLN A 52 -0.25 -0.44 -5.09
CA GLN A 52 -0.51 -1.88 -5.25
C GLN A 52 -0.26 -2.65 -3.95
N LYS A 53 0.85 -2.36 -3.25
CA LYS A 53 1.17 -2.96 -1.95
C LYS A 53 0.05 -2.67 -0.94
N ARG A 54 -0.39 -1.42 -0.86
CA ARG A 54 -1.47 -1.00 0.03
C ARG A 54 -2.78 -1.72 -0.28
N GLN A 55 -3.15 -1.80 -1.56
CA GLN A 55 -4.37 -2.50 -2.00
C GLN A 55 -4.38 -3.97 -1.56
N ARG A 56 -3.24 -4.68 -1.71
CA ARG A 56 -3.11 -6.07 -1.24
C ARG A 56 -3.33 -6.17 0.26
N LEU A 57 -2.76 -5.26 1.05
CA LEU A 57 -2.91 -5.26 2.50
C LEU A 57 -4.34 -4.89 2.95
N THR A 58 -5.01 -3.97 2.26
CA THR A 58 -6.41 -3.59 2.52
C THR A 58 -7.38 -4.75 2.28
N ILE A 59 -7.08 -5.65 1.33
CA ILE A 59 -7.87 -6.87 1.12
C ILE A 59 -7.54 -7.92 2.19
N LYS A 60 -6.26 -8.05 2.56
CA LYS A 60 -5.79 -9.08 3.50
C LYS A 60 -6.24 -8.83 4.95
N GLU A 61 -6.27 -7.59 5.42
CA GLU A 61 -6.68 -7.26 6.81
C GLU A 61 -8.08 -7.81 7.18
N PRO A 62 -9.14 -7.58 6.39
CA PRO A 62 -10.45 -8.11 6.71
C PRO A 62 -10.54 -9.63 6.55
N GLU A 63 -9.72 -10.25 5.70
CA GLU A 63 -9.64 -11.73 5.61
C GLU A 63 -9.06 -12.33 6.90
N ILE A 64 -7.94 -11.79 7.39
CA ILE A 64 -7.34 -12.22 8.67
C ILE A 64 -8.36 -12.02 9.81
N ARG A 65 -9.06 -10.89 9.81
CA ARG A 65 -10.08 -10.59 10.82
C ARG A 65 -11.24 -11.59 10.80
N LYS A 66 -11.75 -11.96 9.63
CA LYS A 66 -12.80 -12.99 9.50
C LYS A 66 -12.33 -14.35 10.02
N CYS A 67 -11.08 -14.72 9.75
CA CYS A 67 -10.49 -15.94 10.30
C CYS A 67 -10.42 -15.88 11.83
N LEU A 68 -9.98 -14.76 12.41
CA LEU A 68 -9.93 -14.55 13.85
C LEU A 68 -11.33 -14.62 14.48
N ASP A 69 -12.31 -13.91 13.91
CA ASP A 69 -13.70 -13.93 14.36
C ASP A 69 -14.28 -15.36 14.37
N SER A 70 -13.88 -16.20 13.41
CA SER A 70 -14.29 -17.61 13.34
C SER A 70 -13.66 -18.46 14.44
N VAL A 71 -12.37 -18.24 14.75
CA VAL A 71 -11.67 -18.92 15.84
C VAL A 71 -12.25 -18.48 17.19
N ASP A 72 -12.50 -17.19 17.39
CA ASP A 72 -13.12 -16.66 18.62
C ASP A 72 -14.52 -17.24 18.83
N LEU A 73 -15.32 -17.40 17.76
CA LEU A 73 -16.63 -18.05 17.83
C LEU A 73 -16.52 -19.50 18.31
N LEU A 74 -15.52 -20.26 17.84
CA LEU A 74 -15.29 -21.64 18.27
C LEU A 74 -14.83 -21.70 19.73
N ILE A 75 -13.94 -20.81 20.16
CA ILE A 75 -13.50 -20.68 21.55
C ILE A 75 -14.68 -20.39 22.47
N HIS A 76 -15.49 -19.38 22.14
CA HIS A 76 -16.66 -19.01 22.95
C HIS A 76 -17.67 -20.15 23.08
N GLN A 77 -17.87 -20.94 22.03
CA GLN A 77 -18.78 -22.09 22.07
C GLN A 77 -18.25 -23.21 22.94
N ARG A 78 -16.93 -23.46 22.92
CA ARG A 78 -16.26 -24.41 23.81
C ARG A 78 -16.43 -23.97 25.27
N GLU A 79 -16.18 -22.71 25.58
CA GLU A 79 -16.30 -22.15 26.93
C GLU A 79 -17.75 -22.14 27.45
N ALA A 80 -18.73 -21.89 26.57
CA ALA A 80 -20.15 -21.92 26.92
C ALA A 80 -20.68 -23.34 27.19
N GLY A 81 -19.87 -24.38 26.98
CA GLY A 81 -20.30 -25.77 27.13
C GLY A 81 -21.39 -26.18 26.15
N ALA A 82 -21.43 -25.55 24.97
CA ALA A 82 -22.42 -25.89 23.95
C ALA A 82 -22.16 -27.31 23.45
N GLU A 83 -23.15 -28.21 23.60
CA GLU A 83 -23.04 -29.61 23.12
C GLU A 83 -22.77 -29.71 21.62
N SER A 84 -23.07 -28.65 20.86
CA SER A 84 -22.81 -28.57 19.43
C SER A 84 -23.09 -27.21 18.82
N THR A 85 -22.37 -26.93 17.75
CA THR A 85 -22.58 -25.74 16.92
C THR A 85 -23.10 -26.15 15.54
N LEU A 86 -24.24 -25.59 15.14
CA LEU A 86 -24.70 -25.70 13.77
C LEU A 86 -24.04 -24.61 12.93
N VAL A 87 -23.32 -25.01 11.89
CA VAL A 87 -22.67 -24.12 10.94
C VAL A 87 -23.09 -24.51 9.52
N ASP A 88 -23.19 -23.52 8.64
CA ASP A 88 -23.36 -23.77 7.21
C ASP A 88 -21.96 -23.77 6.56
N PHE A 89 -21.46 -24.97 6.28
CA PHE A 89 -20.13 -25.19 5.70
C PHE A 89 -20.18 -24.99 4.18
N SER A 90 -19.29 -24.15 3.65
CA SER A 90 -19.19 -23.90 2.21
C SER A 90 -18.50 -25.07 1.50
N LEU A 91 -19.21 -25.73 0.59
CA LEU A 91 -18.66 -26.74 -0.32
C LEU A 91 -18.15 -26.10 -1.63
N SER A 92 -18.81 -25.03 -2.07
CA SER A 92 -18.40 -24.17 -3.19
C SER A 92 -19.05 -22.79 -3.04
N ASP A 93 -18.68 -21.83 -3.90
CA ASP A 93 -19.08 -20.41 -3.82
C ASP A 93 -20.59 -20.13 -3.66
N GLN A 94 -21.46 -21.09 -3.98
CA GLN A 94 -22.92 -20.99 -3.82
C GLN A 94 -23.56 -22.25 -3.22
N VAL A 95 -22.77 -23.22 -2.76
CA VAL A 95 -23.27 -24.48 -2.23
C VAL A 95 -22.82 -24.64 -0.79
N TYR A 96 -23.79 -24.69 0.12
CA TYR A 96 -23.56 -24.82 1.55
C TYR A 96 -24.20 -26.10 2.06
N ALA A 97 -23.52 -26.76 3.00
CA ALA A 97 -24.00 -27.92 3.71
C ALA A 97 -24.08 -27.62 5.20
N ARG A 98 -25.22 -27.96 5.82
CA ARG A 98 -25.39 -27.79 7.25
C ARG A 98 -24.59 -28.86 7.99
N ALA A 99 -23.66 -28.45 8.83
CA ALA A 99 -22.82 -29.31 9.65
C ALA A 99 -23.04 -29.04 11.14
N LYS A 100 -22.90 -30.08 11.94
CA LYS A 100 -22.97 -30.03 13.41
C LYS A 100 -21.57 -30.29 13.96
N LEU A 101 -20.89 -29.26 14.43
CA LEU A 101 -19.58 -29.35 15.07
C LEU A 101 -19.76 -29.77 16.54
N ARG A 102 -18.92 -30.69 17.01
CA ARG A 102 -18.82 -31.12 18.41
C ARG A 102 -17.36 -31.13 18.80
N ASP A 103 -17.06 -30.67 20.01
CA ASP A 103 -15.73 -30.77 20.64
C ASP A 103 -14.58 -30.36 19.70
N VAL A 104 -14.57 -29.09 19.28
CA VAL A 104 -13.51 -28.54 18.41
C VAL A 104 -12.36 -28.07 19.28
N ASP A 105 -11.22 -28.77 19.20
CA ASP A 105 -10.01 -28.44 19.97
C ASP A 105 -8.93 -27.75 19.12
N SER A 106 -8.97 -27.95 17.80
CA SER A 106 -7.96 -27.47 16.87
C SER A 106 -8.55 -26.98 15.56
N VAL A 107 -7.78 -26.16 14.84
CA VAL A 107 -8.12 -25.62 13.51
C VAL A 107 -6.93 -25.76 12.56
N GLY A 108 -7.23 -26.03 11.29
CA GLY A 108 -6.23 -26.04 10.22
C GLY A 108 -6.06 -24.65 9.61
N LEU A 109 -4.84 -24.12 9.62
CA LEU A 109 -4.51 -22.83 8.99
C LEU A 109 -3.58 -23.04 7.79
N TRP A 110 -3.92 -22.40 6.67
CA TRP A 110 -3.06 -22.36 5.49
C TRP A 110 -2.01 -21.26 5.63
N LEU A 111 -0.73 -21.65 5.65
CA LEU A 111 0.39 -20.71 5.79
C LEU A 111 0.96 -20.25 4.44
N GLY A 112 0.46 -20.82 3.34
CA GLY A 112 0.95 -20.59 1.99
C GLY A 112 1.80 -21.74 1.46
N ALA A 113 2.25 -21.64 0.21
CA ALA A 113 3.05 -22.66 -0.49
C ALA A 113 2.45 -24.09 -0.46
N GLY A 114 1.12 -24.21 -0.34
CA GLY A 114 0.44 -25.51 -0.25
C GLY A 114 0.58 -26.21 1.11
N ILE A 115 1.00 -25.49 2.15
CA ILE A 115 1.18 -26.03 3.50
C ILE A 115 0.03 -25.58 4.39
N MET A 116 -0.62 -26.57 5.01
CA MET A 116 -1.61 -26.39 6.08
C MET A 116 -1.06 -27.00 7.36
N VAL A 117 -1.19 -26.26 8.46
CA VAL A 117 -0.73 -26.71 9.79
C VAL A 117 -1.91 -26.64 10.75
N GLU A 118 -2.02 -27.66 11.58
CA GLU A 118 -3.01 -27.73 12.65
C GLU A 118 -2.49 -26.99 13.88
N TYR A 119 -3.34 -26.14 14.46
CA TYR A 119 -3.07 -25.37 15.67
C TYR A 119 -4.21 -25.59 16.66
N SER A 120 -3.90 -25.57 17.96
CA SER A 120 -4.94 -25.40 18.98
C SER A 120 -5.67 -24.07 18.78
N LEU A 121 -6.90 -23.96 19.30
CA LEU A 121 -7.67 -22.72 19.20
C LEU A 121 -6.91 -21.51 19.76
N GLU A 122 -6.23 -21.69 20.88
CA GLU A 122 -5.46 -20.66 21.57
C GLU A 122 -4.22 -20.24 20.76
N GLU A 123 -3.49 -21.19 20.17
CA GLU A 123 -2.35 -20.90 19.30
C GLU A 123 -2.78 -20.22 17.99
N ALA A 124 -3.88 -20.69 17.39
CA ALA A 124 -4.45 -20.10 16.18
C ALA A 124 -4.88 -18.65 16.42
N LYS A 125 -5.54 -18.38 17.55
CA LYS A 125 -5.91 -17.02 17.96
C LYS A 125 -4.69 -16.12 18.08
N ASN A 126 -3.69 -16.53 18.87
CA ASN A 126 -2.47 -15.76 19.06
C ASN A 126 -1.75 -15.50 17.73
N LEU A 127 -1.68 -16.50 16.84
CA LEU A 127 -1.06 -16.35 15.53
C LEU A 127 -1.80 -15.32 14.66
N LEU A 128 -3.13 -15.41 14.60
CA LEU A 128 -3.96 -14.50 13.81
C LEU A 128 -3.96 -13.07 14.37
N GLU A 129 -3.94 -12.89 15.70
CA GLU A 129 -3.80 -11.58 16.35
C GLU A 129 -2.45 -10.93 16.01
N ASN A 130 -1.36 -11.68 16.12
CA ASN A 130 -0.03 -11.20 15.75
C ASN A 130 0.05 -10.84 14.25
N GLN A 131 -0.55 -11.67 13.38
CA GLN A 131 -0.61 -11.37 11.95
C GLN A 131 -1.47 -10.14 11.64
N LEU A 132 -2.57 -9.95 12.36
CA LEU A 132 -3.45 -8.79 12.22
C LEU A 132 -2.74 -7.50 12.64
N GLU A 133 -2.04 -7.52 13.77
CA GLU A 133 -1.24 -6.40 14.26
C GLU A 133 -0.13 -6.06 13.25
N GLY A 134 0.62 -7.06 12.78
CA GLY A 134 1.63 -6.88 11.75
C GLY A 134 1.06 -6.31 10.45
N CYS A 135 -0.11 -6.79 10.01
CA CYS A 135 -0.79 -6.27 8.82
C CYS A 135 -1.22 -4.81 8.99
N ARG A 136 -1.73 -4.43 10.17
CA ARG A 136 -2.11 -3.04 10.49
C ARG A 136 -0.92 -2.11 10.55
N ALA A 137 0.18 -2.55 11.16
CA ALA A 137 1.43 -1.81 11.19
C ALA A 137 1.96 -1.58 9.76
N GLN A 138 1.95 -2.61 8.91
CA GLN A 138 2.33 -2.48 7.51
C GLN A 138 1.41 -1.56 6.70
N LEU A 139 0.10 -1.59 6.97
CA LEU A 139 -0.86 -0.65 6.36
C LEU A 139 -0.56 0.80 6.74
N SER A 140 -0.28 1.05 8.02
CA SER A 140 0.07 2.38 8.52
C SER A 140 1.38 2.89 7.90
N ALA A 141 2.43 2.06 7.90
CA ALA A 141 3.70 2.40 7.26
C ALA A 141 3.52 2.69 5.75
N SER A 142 2.77 1.84 5.04
CA SER A 142 2.48 2.03 3.62
C SER A 142 1.63 3.27 3.34
N GLN A 143 0.83 3.74 4.29
CA GLN A 143 0.07 5.00 4.16
C GLN A 143 1.02 6.20 4.23
N THR A 144 1.94 6.21 5.19
CA THR A 144 2.98 7.24 5.29
C THR A 144 3.85 7.29 4.02
N ASP A 145 4.25 6.13 3.51
CA ASP A 145 5.02 6.04 2.25
C ASP A 145 4.23 6.59 1.05
N PHE A 146 2.91 6.29 1.00
CA PHE A 146 2.03 6.79 -0.06
C PHE A 146 1.92 8.31 -0.01
N ASP A 147 1.69 8.88 1.16
CA ASP A 147 1.55 10.33 1.34
C ASP A 147 2.85 11.05 0.95
N TYR A 148 4.00 10.52 1.38
CA TYR A 148 5.30 11.05 0.98
C TYR A 148 5.52 11.00 -0.54
N ALA A 149 5.36 9.83 -1.16
CA ALA A 149 5.59 9.68 -2.60
C ALA A 149 4.64 10.56 -3.43
N ARG A 150 3.38 10.69 -2.99
CA ARG A 150 2.39 11.57 -3.60
C ARG A 150 2.79 13.04 -3.53
N ASP A 151 3.32 13.50 -2.39
CA ASP A 151 3.77 14.87 -2.22
C ASP A 151 4.98 15.17 -3.13
N GLN A 152 5.90 14.21 -3.28
CA GLN A 152 7.04 14.36 -4.20
C GLN A 152 6.60 14.40 -5.67
N VAL A 153 5.64 13.57 -6.07
CA VAL A 153 5.02 13.63 -7.41
C VAL A 153 4.39 15.01 -7.63
N THR A 154 3.54 15.46 -6.71
CA THR A 154 2.83 16.75 -6.82
C THR A 154 3.80 17.93 -6.93
N THR A 155 4.86 17.95 -6.11
CA THR A 155 5.88 19.00 -6.15
C THR A 155 6.63 19.00 -7.48
N THR A 156 6.95 17.82 -8.00
CA THR A 156 7.65 17.67 -9.29
C THR A 156 6.76 18.08 -10.46
N GLU A 157 5.45 17.78 -10.42
CA GLU A 157 4.48 18.23 -11.42
C GLU A 157 4.35 19.76 -11.46
N VAL A 158 4.30 20.41 -10.30
CA VAL A 158 4.26 21.88 -10.22
C VAL A 158 5.55 22.48 -10.78
N SER A 159 6.71 21.93 -10.41
CA SER A 159 8.01 22.34 -10.96
C SER A 159 8.07 22.18 -12.48
N LEU A 160 7.54 21.07 -13.03
CA LEU A 160 7.45 20.85 -14.48
C LEU A 160 6.59 21.91 -15.16
N ALA A 161 5.40 22.20 -14.62
CA ALA A 161 4.50 23.20 -15.17
C ALA A 161 5.12 24.61 -15.16
N ARG A 162 5.86 24.95 -14.11
CA ARG A 162 6.57 26.24 -13.99
C ARG A 162 7.64 26.40 -15.07
N VAL A 163 8.49 25.39 -15.26
CA VAL A 163 9.52 25.42 -16.31
C VAL A 163 8.89 25.48 -17.70
N TYR A 164 7.79 24.75 -17.93
CA TYR A 164 7.07 24.79 -19.18
C TYR A 164 6.46 26.18 -19.47
N ASN A 165 5.84 26.81 -18.47
CA ASN A 165 5.30 28.16 -18.61
C ASN A 165 6.40 29.18 -18.93
N TYR A 166 7.57 29.07 -18.29
CA TYR A 166 8.72 29.91 -18.58
C TYR A 166 9.22 29.76 -20.03
N ASP A 167 9.30 28.52 -20.55
CA ASP A 167 9.66 28.27 -21.96
C ASP A 167 8.68 28.95 -22.92
N VAL A 168 7.37 28.82 -22.66
CA VAL A 168 6.32 29.44 -23.47
C VAL A 168 6.45 30.97 -23.48
N GLU A 169 6.69 31.59 -22.32
CA GLU A 169 6.89 33.05 -22.23
C GLU A 169 8.15 33.50 -22.97
N LYS A 170 9.27 32.78 -22.82
CA LYS A 170 10.53 33.07 -23.52
C LYS A 170 10.35 33.00 -25.05
N ARG A 171 9.64 31.98 -25.54
CA ARG A 171 9.33 31.81 -26.97
C ARG A 171 8.39 32.89 -27.51
N LYS A 172 7.42 33.35 -26.71
CA LYS A 172 6.55 34.48 -27.10
C LYS A 172 7.32 35.78 -27.24
N LYS A 173 8.13 36.13 -26.24
CA LYS A 173 8.97 37.35 -26.25
C LYS A 173 9.97 37.36 -27.42
N ALA A 174 10.55 36.20 -27.76
CA ALA A 174 11.45 36.08 -28.91
C ALA A 174 10.75 36.30 -30.26
N LYS A 175 9.46 35.96 -30.38
CA LYS A 175 8.66 36.21 -31.59
C LYS A 175 8.20 37.66 -31.69
N GLU A 176 7.84 38.28 -30.57
CA GLU A 176 7.40 39.68 -30.51
C GLU A 176 8.57 40.67 -30.72
N GLY A 177 9.78 40.35 -30.23
CA GLY A 177 10.98 41.16 -30.47
C GLY A 177 11.63 40.99 -31.84
N ALA A 178 11.15 40.04 -32.65
CA ALA A 178 11.60 39.80 -34.02
C ALA A 178 10.65 40.43 -35.08
N GLN A 179 9.56 41.07 -34.64
CA GLN A 179 8.65 41.89 -35.45
C GLN A 179 9.03 43.37 -35.36
#